data_AF-A0A0R0DGX5-F1
#
_entry.id   AF-A0A0R0DGX5-F1
#
_cell.length_a   1.000
_cell.length_b   1.000
_cell.length_c   1.000
_cell.angle_alpha   90.00
_cell.angle_beta   90.00
_cell.angle_gamma   90.00
#
_symmetry.space_group_name_H-M   'P 1'
#
loop_
_entity.id
_entity.type
_entity.pdbx_description
1 polymer ?
#
loop_
_entity_poly.entity_id
_entity_poly.type
_entity_poly.pdbx_seq_one_letter_code
_entity_poly.pdbx_strand_id
1 'polypeptide(L)'
;MSITQTLIAASLLFLSACTGTAGSGSRDVSAAECRAYYVHIYEINGEDITAMMGQAQLDRDAATCAEHGSVTRRHLDCAMKASSMQQLQECGLPNT
;
A
#
# COMPACT_ATOMS: atom_id res chain seq x y z
N MET A 1 57.04 -4.20 -18.00
CA MET A 1 56.50 -3.38 -19.10
C MET A 1 55.04 -3.76 -19.30
N SER A 2 54.16 -2.75 -19.21
CA SER A 2 52.72 -2.65 -19.58
C SER A 2 51.78 -3.77 -19.11
N ILE A 3 50.99 -3.63 -18.03
CA ILE A 3 49.83 -2.75 -17.80
C ILE A 3 48.84 -2.75 -18.97
N THR A 4 47.71 -3.43 -18.80
CA THR A 4 46.44 -3.00 -19.39
C THR A 4 45.31 -3.33 -18.43
N GLN A 5 44.89 -2.29 -17.71
CA GLN A 5 43.64 -2.24 -16.97
C GLN A 5 42.49 -2.15 -17.97
N THR A 6 41.36 -2.80 -17.70
CA THR A 6 40.11 -2.48 -18.38
C THR A 6 39.01 -2.35 -17.32
N LEU A 7 38.82 -1.11 -16.89
CA LEU A 7 37.66 -0.60 -16.17
C LEU A 7 36.73 0.04 -17.21
N ILE A 8 35.51 -0.49 -17.35
CA ILE A 8 34.31 0.24 -17.83
C ILE A 8 33.13 -0.45 -17.11
N ALA A 9 32.59 0.07 -15.99
CA ALA A 9 31.73 1.26 -15.82
C ALA A 9 30.31 1.11 -16.42
N ALA A 10 29.35 0.91 -15.50
CA ALA A 10 27.97 1.43 -15.45
C ALA A 10 27.03 1.33 -16.68
N SER A 11 25.87 0.69 -16.46
CA SER A 11 24.55 1.02 -17.04
C SER A 11 23.49 0.17 -16.30
N LEU A 12 22.94 0.59 -15.15
CA LEU A 12 21.70 1.38 -15.06
C LEU A 12 20.69 1.09 -16.18
N LEU A 13 19.83 0.09 -15.95
CA LEU A 13 18.50 0.00 -16.57
C LEU A 13 17.44 -0.07 -15.47
N PHE A 14 17.41 1.00 -14.66
CA PHE A 14 16.16 1.53 -14.15
C PHE A 14 15.58 2.40 -15.27
N LEU A 15 14.55 1.91 -15.96
CA LEU A 15 13.65 2.75 -16.76
C LEU A 15 12.19 2.34 -16.52
N SER A 16 11.57 3.07 -15.60
CA SER A 16 10.31 3.80 -15.84
C SER A 16 9.12 2.95 -16.30
N ALA A 17 8.22 2.50 -15.42
CA ALA A 17 7.23 3.32 -14.71
C ALA A 17 6.77 4.54 -15.53
N CYS A 18 5.86 4.34 -16.50
CA CYS A 18 5.08 5.40 -17.15
C CYS A 18 3.77 4.85 -17.77
N THR A 19 2.81 4.48 -16.93
CA THR A 19 1.39 4.68 -17.25
C THR A 19 0.79 5.52 -16.13
N GLY A 20 0.94 6.84 -16.29
CA GLY A 20 0.28 7.84 -15.46
C GLY A 20 -0.76 8.58 -16.27
N THR A 21 -2.03 8.43 -15.89
CA THR A 21 -3.13 9.40 -16.03
C THR A 21 -4.30 8.79 -15.23
N ALA A 22 -5.00 9.41 -14.29
CA ALA A 22 -5.05 10.77 -13.77
C ALA A 22 -5.66 10.72 -12.35
N GLY A 23 -5.38 11.74 -11.52
CA GLY A 23 -6.30 12.14 -10.44
C GLY A 23 -5.82 11.95 -9.00
N SER A 24 -5.16 12.98 -8.47
CA SER A 24 -5.32 13.53 -7.11
C SER A 24 -5.26 12.60 -5.88
N GLY A 25 -4.16 12.68 -5.10
CA GLY A 25 -4.13 12.36 -3.66
C GLY A 25 -3.80 10.91 -3.25
N SER A 26 -3.89 9.96 -4.17
CA SER A 26 -3.89 8.52 -3.85
C SER A 26 -2.52 7.83 -3.78
N ARG A 27 -1.43 8.52 -4.12
CA ARG A 27 -0.09 7.90 -4.27
C ARG A 27 0.67 7.65 -2.98
N ASP A 28 0.14 8.08 -1.84
CA ASP A 28 0.89 8.02 -0.58
C ASP A 28 0.78 6.67 0.13
N VAL A 29 -0.18 5.80 -0.22
CA VAL A 29 -0.38 4.51 0.46
C VAL A 29 -0.03 3.35 -0.48
N SER A 30 0.89 2.49 -0.05
CA SER A 30 1.30 1.31 -0.81
C SER A 30 0.31 0.14 -0.67
N ALA A 31 0.37 -0.82 -1.60
CA ALA A 31 -0.46 -2.03 -1.51
C ALA A 31 -0.19 -2.83 -0.21
N ALA A 32 1.06 -2.87 0.26
CA ALA A 32 1.39 -3.51 1.53
C ALA A 32 0.71 -2.83 2.73
N GLU A 33 0.65 -1.50 2.71
CA GLU A 33 -0.04 -0.73 3.75
C GLU A 33 -1.57 -0.88 3.66
N CYS A 34 -2.14 -0.90 2.47
CA CYS A 34 -3.56 -1.24 2.27
C CYS A 34 -3.89 -2.65 2.79
N ARG A 35 -3.01 -3.63 2.54
CA ARG A 35 -3.18 -4.98 3.06
C ARG A 35 -3.15 -5.00 4.58
N ALA A 36 -2.16 -4.35 5.20
CA ALA A 36 -2.06 -4.25 6.66
C ALA A 36 -3.30 -3.57 7.25
N TYR A 37 -3.78 -2.50 6.61
CA TYR A 37 -5.01 -1.81 6.97
C TYR A 37 -6.24 -2.74 6.96
N TYR A 38 -6.45 -3.50 5.88
CA TYR A 38 -7.60 -4.41 5.78
C TYR A 38 -7.54 -5.52 6.84
N VAL A 39 -6.36 -6.07 7.11
CA VAL A 39 -6.19 -7.04 8.20
C VAL A 39 -6.56 -6.40 9.54
N HIS A 40 -5.97 -5.24 9.84
CA HIS A 40 -6.16 -4.55 11.11
C HIS A 40 -7.64 -4.22 11.41
N ILE A 41 -8.38 -3.67 10.45
CA ILE A 41 -9.78 -3.28 10.69
C ILE A 41 -10.72 -4.48 10.90
N TYR A 42 -10.41 -5.64 10.31
CA TYR A 42 -11.17 -6.88 10.55
C TYR A 42 -10.76 -7.51 11.89
N GLU A 43 -9.49 -7.46 12.25
CA GLU A 43 -9.01 -7.91 13.57
C GLU A 43 -9.67 -7.13 14.71
N ILE A 44 -9.94 -5.82 14.54
CA ILE A 44 -10.73 -5.01 15.49
C ILE A 44 -12.13 -5.61 15.74
N ASN A 45 -12.73 -6.25 14.73
CA ASN A 45 -14.02 -6.96 14.85
C ASN A 45 -13.88 -8.41 15.33
N GLY A 46 -12.66 -8.88 15.60
CA GLY A 46 -12.38 -10.28 15.92
C GLY A 46 -12.47 -11.22 14.72
N GLU A 47 -12.37 -10.69 13.51
CA GLU A 47 -12.47 -11.44 12.26
C GLU A 47 -11.09 -11.63 11.60
N ASP A 48 -10.87 -12.78 10.95
CA ASP A 48 -9.69 -13.03 10.13
C ASP A 48 -10.04 -12.89 8.65
N ILE A 49 -9.77 -11.71 8.09
CA ILE A 49 -10.04 -11.41 6.68
C ILE A 49 -9.26 -12.33 5.72
N THR A 50 -8.08 -12.83 6.14
CA THR A 50 -7.28 -13.73 5.31
C THR A 50 -7.95 -15.10 5.18
N ALA A 51 -8.56 -15.59 6.27
CA ALA A 51 -9.36 -16.81 6.24
C ALA A 51 -10.68 -16.65 5.48
N MET A 52 -11.30 -15.47 5.53
CA MET A 52 -12.58 -15.18 4.87
C MET A 52 -12.46 -15.00 3.35
N MET A 53 -11.45 -14.27 2.89
CA MET A 53 -11.30 -13.89 1.47
C MET A 53 -10.22 -14.71 0.73
N GLY A 54 -9.26 -15.25 1.47
CA GLY A 54 -8.05 -15.85 0.91
C GLY A 54 -7.02 -14.81 0.48
N GLN A 55 -5.73 -15.19 0.58
CA GLN A 55 -4.60 -14.28 0.33
C GLN A 55 -4.64 -13.64 -1.06
N ALA A 56 -4.96 -14.41 -2.11
CA ALA A 56 -4.94 -13.90 -3.48
C ALA A 56 -6.01 -12.82 -3.75
N GLN A 57 -7.16 -12.88 -3.08
CA GLN A 57 -8.17 -11.84 -3.20
C GLN A 57 -7.76 -10.60 -2.40
N LEU A 58 -7.27 -10.80 -1.17
CA LEU A 58 -6.77 -9.71 -0.34
C LEU A 58 -5.64 -8.92 -1.02
N ASP A 59 -4.74 -9.61 -1.72
CA ASP A 59 -3.66 -8.97 -2.48
C ASP A 59 -4.17 -8.15 -3.67
N ARG A 60 -5.22 -8.62 -4.36
CA ARG A 60 -5.86 -7.85 -5.43
C ARG A 60 -6.51 -6.59 -4.88
N ASP A 61 -7.29 -6.71 -3.80
CA ASP A 61 -8.00 -5.58 -3.23
C ASP A 61 -7.03 -4.54 -2.64
N ALA A 62 -5.91 -4.99 -2.08
CA ALA A 62 -4.83 -4.13 -1.62
C ALA A 62 -4.13 -3.38 -2.78
N ALA A 63 -3.92 -4.05 -3.92
CA ALA A 63 -3.39 -3.39 -5.12
C ALA A 63 -4.36 -2.34 -5.67
N THR A 64 -5.66 -2.67 -5.76
CA THR A 64 -6.73 -1.74 -6.15
C THR A 64 -6.79 -0.55 -5.20
N CYS A 65 -6.62 -0.76 -3.89
CA CYS A 65 -6.56 0.31 -2.91
C CYS A 65 -5.43 1.31 -3.18
N ALA A 66 -4.22 0.81 -3.45
CA ALA A 66 -3.06 1.66 -3.75
C ALA A 66 -3.18 2.36 -5.11
N GLU A 67 -3.83 1.73 -6.09
CA GLU A 67 -4.03 2.30 -7.42
C GLU A 67 -5.06 3.44 -7.41
N HIS A 68 -6.20 3.23 -6.74
CA HIS A 68 -7.32 4.17 -6.76
C HIS A 68 -7.33 5.13 -5.57
N GLY A 69 -6.56 4.86 -4.52
CA GLY A 69 -6.58 5.59 -3.24
C GLY A 69 -7.93 5.52 -2.55
N SER A 70 -8.46 4.30 -2.43
CA SER A 70 -9.62 4.05 -1.58
C SER A 70 -9.34 4.32 -0.10
N VAL A 71 -8.05 4.43 0.27
CA VAL A 71 -7.58 4.77 1.62
C VAL A 71 -6.55 5.92 1.52
N THR A 72 -6.82 7.03 2.21
CA THR A 72 -5.86 8.14 2.33
C THR A 72 -4.79 7.81 3.37
N ARG A 73 -3.60 8.42 3.24
CA ARG A 73 -2.53 8.32 4.26
C ARG A 73 -3.01 8.75 5.64
N ARG A 74 -3.78 9.84 5.71
CA ARG A 74 -4.35 10.35 6.96
C ARG A 74 -5.26 9.32 7.64
N HIS A 75 -6.16 8.70 6.88
CA HIS A 75 -7.05 7.68 7.42
C HIS A 75 -6.27 6.45 7.87
N LEU A 76 -5.33 5.97 7.04
CA LEU A 76 -4.45 4.86 7.38
C LEU A 76 -3.76 5.09 8.73
N ASP A 77 -3.09 6.23 8.90
CA ASP A 77 -2.33 6.54 10.12
C ASP A 77 -3.23 6.63 11.37
N CYS A 78 -4.50 7.00 11.20
CA CYS A 78 -5.50 7.02 12.27
C CYS A 78 -5.99 5.60 12.57
N ALA A 79 -6.46 4.88 11.55
CA ALA A 79 -7.04 3.55 11.67
C ALA A 79 -6.06 2.54 12.27
N MET A 80 -4.78 2.60 11.90
CA MET A 80 -3.74 1.71 12.45
C MET A 80 -3.46 1.94 13.94
N LYS A 81 -3.94 3.05 14.53
CA LYS A 81 -3.87 3.31 15.97
C LYS A 81 -5.17 2.94 16.70
N ALA A 82 -6.25 2.71 15.97
CA ALA A 82 -7.52 2.31 16.55
C ALA A 82 -7.42 0.90 17.12
N SER A 83 -8.00 0.69 18.30
CA SER A 83 -8.08 -0.59 19.01
C SER A 83 -9.52 -1.08 19.19
N SER A 84 -10.49 -0.32 18.66
CA SER A 84 -11.91 -0.61 18.74
C SER A 84 -12.65 -0.01 17.55
N MET A 85 -13.85 -0.53 17.28
CA MET A 85 -14.70 0.01 16.21
C MET A 85 -15.10 1.46 16.43
N GLN A 86 -15.27 1.88 17.68
CA GLN A 86 -15.57 3.27 18.01
C GLN A 86 -14.44 4.20 17.58
N GLN A 87 -13.19 3.87 17.92
CA GLN A 87 -12.02 4.66 17.50
C GLN A 87 -11.83 4.65 15.99
N LEU A 88 -12.13 3.53 15.33
CA LEU A 88 -12.06 3.47 13.86
C LEU A 88 -13.10 4.39 13.20
N GLN A 89 -14.30 4.50 13.77
CA GLN A 89 -15.34 5.43 13.29
C GLN A 89 -14.94 6.90 13.46
N GLU A 90 -14.20 7.23 14.53
CA GLU A 90 -13.68 8.58 14.77
C GLU A 90 -12.65 9.02 13.71
N CYS A 91 -12.00 8.07 13.03
CA CYS A 91 -11.10 8.37 11.91
C CYS A 91 -11.83 8.86 10.65
N GLY A 92 -13.15 8.66 10.55
CA GLY A 92 -13.95 9.07 9.41
C GLY A 92 -13.93 8.06 8.26
N LEU A 93 -14.27 8.53 7.05
CA LEU A 93 -14.34 7.66 5.88
C LEU A 93 -12.93 7.46 5.27
N PRO A 94 -12.61 6.26 4.78
CA PRO A 94 -11.25 5.92 4.33
C PRO A 94 -10.67 6.83 3.24
N ASN A 95 -11.51 7.37 2.38
CA ASN A 95 -11.14 8.20 1.23
C ASN A 95 -11.39 9.71 1.43
N THR A 96 -11.57 10.15 2.68
CA THR A 96 -11.87 11.57 3.01
C THR A 96 -10.75 12.29 3.72
#